data_AF-A0A6L9LZM6-F1
#
_entry.id   AF-A0A6L9LZM6-F1
#
_cell.length_a   1.000
_cell.length_b   1.000
_cell.length_c   1.000
_cell.angle_alpha   90.00
_cell.angle_beta   90.00
_cell.angle_gamma   90.00
#
_symmetry.space_group_name_H-M   'P 1'
#
loop_
_entity.id
_entity.type
_entity.pdbx_description
1 polymer ?
#
loop_
_entity_poly.entity_id
_entity_poly.type
_entity_poly.pdbx_seq_one_letter_code
_entity_poly.pdbx_strand_id
1 'polypeptide(L)'
;MQKSLSFTGAPLGGSEMIAELLGMLQSLASCRKGNVRPSDVQVGEMWIDDNTATAWTVKVWTGVADISLMAINPDTGVVTTPATALNAEALGGQAPAYYLDADNHAYSGTTVGLSASNVQGAIDALAEALGTQAEALGSKISSSIISARGDIIAGGQDGKPKRLARGSEGQTLSWDESGNLITVDPPKDYMWTAVSDWLAAFGGASFEATGLDGTMYDYRILLQNVSLSGSAAILHALIGHGAT
;
A
#
# COMPACT_ATOMS: atom_id res chain seq x y z
N MET A 1 -73.45 3.21 -42.07
CA MET A 1 -73.75 1.78 -41.84
C MET A 1 -73.37 1.44 -40.41
N GLN A 2 -74.34 1.24 -39.53
CA GLN A 2 -74.10 0.87 -38.14
C GLN A 2 -73.87 -0.64 -38.10
N LYS A 3 -72.65 -1.06 -37.75
CA LYS A 3 -72.31 -2.48 -37.58
C LYS A 3 -72.97 -2.95 -36.28
N SER A 4 -74.15 -3.55 -36.40
CA SER A 4 -74.84 -4.16 -35.26
C SER A 4 -73.99 -5.32 -34.75
N LEU A 5 -73.52 -5.22 -33.51
CA LEU A 5 -72.91 -6.33 -32.79
C LEU A 5 -74.05 -7.24 -32.32
N SER A 6 -74.36 -8.26 -33.11
CA SER A 6 -75.29 -9.31 -32.69
C SER A 6 -74.53 -10.37 -31.91
N PHE A 7 -74.83 -10.50 -30.62
CA PHE A 7 -74.35 -11.62 -29.81
C PHE A 7 -75.23 -12.83 -30.09
N THR A 8 -74.65 -13.95 -30.51
CA THR A 8 -75.38 -15.20 -30.72
C THR A 8 -75.58 -15.91 -29.38
N GLY A 9 -76.83 -16.00 -28.92
CA GLY A 9 -77.20 -16.68 -27.66
C GLY A 9 -78.53 -16.16 -27.11
N ALA A 10 -79.17 -16.93 -26.23
CA ALA A 10 -80.31 -16.42 -25.46
C ALA A 10 -79.85 -15.25 -24.57
N PRO A 11 -80.68 -14.21 -24.35
CA PRO A 11 -80.32 -13.12 -23.47
C PRO A 11 -80.01 -13.67 -22.07
N LEU A 12 -78.81 -13.37 -21.57
CA LEU A 12 -78.38 -13.78 -20.23
C LEU A 12 -79.37 -13.21 -19.20
N GLY A 13 -79.79 -14.05 -18.25
CA GLY A 13 -80.53 -13.59 -17.09
C GLY A 13 -79.71 -12.63 -16.25
N GLY A 14 -80.36 -11.80 -15.43
CA GLY A 14 -79.67 -10.80 -14.60
C GLY A 14 -78.57 -11.39 -13.70
N SER A 15 -78.76 -12.62 -13.19
CA SER A 15 -77.75 -13.32 -12.39
C SER A 15 -76.56 -13.82 -13.21
N GLU A 16 -76.77 -14.22 -14.46
CA GLU A 16 -75.73 -14.73 -15.36
C GLU A 16 -74.87 -13.58 -15.91
N MET A 17 -75.50 -12.44 -16.23
CA MET A 17 -74.80 -11.22 -16.63
C MET A 17 -73.89 -10.68 -15.51
N ILE A 18 -74.35 -10.73 -14.26
CA ILE A 18 -73.54 -10.32 -13.10
C ILE A 18 -72.34 -11.27 -12.93
N ALA A 19 -72.53 -12.59 -13.09
CA ALA A 19 -71.44 -13.56 -13.00
C ALA A 19 -70.38 -13.36 -14.11
N GLU A 20 -70.82 -13.12 -15.34
CA GLU A 20 -69.94 -12.81 -16.48
C GLU A 20 -69.15 -11.50 -16.27
N LEU A 21 -69.82 -10.43 -15.82
CA LEU A 21 -69.16 -9.15 -15.54
C LEU A 21 -68.14 -9.26 -14.40
N LEU A 22 -68.44 -10.04 -13.35
CA LEU A 22 -67.49 -10.35 -12.29
C LEU A 22 -66.29 -11.13 -12.81
N GLY A 23 -66.52 -12.11 -13.70
CA GLY A 23 -65.46 -12.88 -14.34
C GLY A 23 -64.55 -12.03 -15.22
N MET A 24 -65.13 -11.13 -16.02
CA MET A 24 -64.38 -10.18 -16.84
C MET A 24 -63.56 -9.19 -16.00
N LEU A 25 -64.13 -8.67 -14.92
CA LEU A 25 -63.44 -7.77 -13.98
C LEU A 25 -62.26 -8.48 -13.30
N GLN A 26 -62.45 -9.74 -12.90
CA GLN A 26 -61.40 -10.58 -12.31
C GLN A 26 -60.29 -10.88 -13.33
N SER A 27 -60.66 -11.17 -14.59
CA SER A 27 -59.69 -11.41 -15.66
C SER A 27 -58.86 -10.18 -16.02
N LEU A 28 -59.45 -8.99 -15.94
CA LEU A 28 -58.72 -7.73 -16.14
C LEU A 28 -57.81 -7.42 -14.95
N ALA A 29 -58.26 -7.76 -13.73
CA ALA A 29 -57.49 -7.54 -12.51
C ALA A 29 -56.30 -8.53 -12.35
N SER A 30 -56.32 -9.68 -13.02
CA SER A 30 -55.33 -10.74 -12.87
C SER A 30 -54.21 -10.75 -13.92
N CYS A 31 -54.12 -9.75 -14.80
CA CYS A 31 -53.14 -9.76 -15.89
C CYS A 31 -51.71 -9.97 -15.36
N ARG A 32 -51.22 -11.20 -15.57
CA ARG A 32 -49.87 -11.68 -15.25
C ARG A 32 -49.49 -11.64 -13.76
N LYS A 33 -50.47 -11.75 -12.86
CA LYS A 33 -50.26 -11.83 -11.40
C LYS A 33 -51.03 -12.99 -10.77
N GLY A 34 -50.43 -13.69 -9.81
CA GLY A 34 -51.11 -14.70 -8.98
C GLY A 34 -50.14 -15.55 -8.16
N ASN A 35 -50.66 -16.43 -7.31
CA ASN A 35 -49.85 -17.34 -6.48
C ASN A 35 -49.36 -18.60 -7.23
N VAL A 36 -49.89 -18.79 -8.43
CA VAL A 36 -49.49 -19.78 -9.42
C VAL A 36 -49.32 -19.03 -10.74
N ARG A 37 -48.32 -19.44 -11.53
CA ARG A 37 -48.09 -18.85 -12.86
C ARG A 37 -49.36 -18.91 -13.71
N PRO A 38 -49.83 -17.78 -14.26
CA PRO A 38 -50.94 -17.78 -15.20
C PRO A 38 -50.64 -18.64 -16.44
N SER A 39 -51.64 -19.38 -16.93
CA SER A 39 -51.47 -20.38 -18.00
C SER A 39 -51.18 -19.77 -19.38
N ASP A 40 -51.39 -18.46 -19.55
CA ASP A 40 -51.14 -17.71 -20.77
C ASP A 40 -49.68 -17.19 -20.88
N VAL A 41 -48.88 -17.27 -19.81
CA VAL A 41 -47.47 -16.85 -19.79
C VAL A 41 -46.63 -17.72 -20.73
N GLN A 42 -46.05 -17.11 -21.76
CA GLN A 42 -45.16 -17.74 -22.72
C GLN A 42 -43.70 -17.73 -22.26
N VAL A 43 -42.87 -18.54 -22.91
CA VAL A 43 -41.42 -18.58 -22.67
C VAL A 43 -40.80 -17.21 -22.91
N GLY A 44 -40.01 -16.73 -21.95
CA GLY A 44 -39.37 -15.43 -21.94
C GLY A 44 -40.24 -14.31 -21.34
N GLU A 45 -41.52 -14.57 -21.07
CA GLU A 45 -42.41 -13.55 -20.50
C GLU A 45 -42.29 -13.46 -18.98
N MET A 46 -42.57 -12.27 -18.48
CA MET A 46 -42.56 -11.95 -17.06
C MET A 46 -43.96 -12.11 -16.44
N TRP A 47 -43.99 -12.47 -15.16
CA TRP A 47 -45.19 -12.49 -14.34
C TRP A 47 -44.85 -12.18 -12.88
N ILE A 48 -45.87 -11.83 -12.10
CA ILE A 48 -45.74 -11.47 -10.68
C ILE A 48 -46.33 -12.61 -9.84
N ASP A 49 -45.49 -13.21 -9.01
CA ASP A 49 -45.90 -14.14 -7.97
C ASP A 49 -46.25 -13.37 -6.69
N ASP A 50 -47.50 -13.45 -6.27
CA ASP A 50 -48.02 -12.80 -5.07
C ASP A 50 -48.34 -13.78 -3.92
N ASN A 51 -47.81 -15.01 -4.00
CA ASN A 51 -48.07 -16.07 -3.01
C ASN A 51 -47.71 -15.66 -1.57
N THR A 52 -46.75 -14.75 -1.41
CA THR A 52 -46.43 -14.14 -0.11
C THR A 52 -47.04 -12.75 -0.01
N ALA A 53 -47.93 -12.55 0.97
CA ALA A 53 -48.58 -11.25 1.21
C ALA A 53 -47.57 -10.10 1.44
N THR A 54 -46.39 -10.42 1.96
CA THR A 54 -45.35 -9.45 2.33
C THR A 54 -44.32 -9.18 1.23
N ALA A 55 -44.37 -9.92 0.11
CA ALA A 55 -43.43 -9.74 -1.00
C ALA A 55 -44.01 -10.27 -2.32
N TRP A 56 -44.11 -9.41 -3.33
CA TRP A 56 -44.43 -9.80 -4.69
C TRP A 56 -43.15 -10.10 -5.45
N THR A 57 -42.99 -11.32 -5.97
CA THR A 57 -41.79 -11.73 -6.68
C THR A 57 -42.00 -11.62 -8.18
N VAL A 58 -41.17 -10.85 -8.87
CA VAL A 58 -41.16 -10.77 -10.33
C VAL A 58 -40.37 -11.97 -10.85
N LYS A 59 -41.00 -12.76 -11.72
CA LYS A 59 -40.44 -13.98 -12.30
C LYS A 59 -40.44 -13.94 -13.82
N VAL A 60 -39.51 -14.67 -14.45
CA VAL A 60 -39.49 -14.96 -15.88
C VAL A 60 -39.68 -16.46 -16.10
N TRP A 61 -40.60 -16.82 -17.00
CA TRP A 61 -40.79 -18.21 -17.39
C TRP A 61 -39.78 -18.62 -18.47
N THR A 62 -39.02 -19.70 -18.26
CA THR A 62 -38.00 -20.17 -19.23
C THR A 62 -38.47 -21.28 -20.16
N GLY A 63 -39.72 -21.73 -20.03
CA GLY A 63 -40.20 -22.95 -20.68
C GLY A 63 -39.95 -24.23 -19.88
N VAL A 64 -39.08 -24.17 -18.86
CA VAL A 64 -38.77 -25.30 -17.97
C VAL A 64 -39.03 -24.94 -16.50
N ALA A 65 -38.54 -23.77 -16.08
CA ALA A 65 -38.68 -23.28 -14.72
C ALA A 65 -38.96 -21.76 -14.68
N ASP A 66 -39.54 -21.29 -13.58
CA ASP A 66 -39.60 -19.86 -13.28
C ASP A 66 -38.30 -19.40 -12.62
N ILE A 67 -37.72 -18.31 -13.14
CA ILE A 67 -36.56 -17.65 -12.55
C ILE A 67 -37.04 -16.38 -11.84
N SER A 68 -36.77 -16.27 -10.54
CA SER A 68 -37.02 -15.04 -9.77
C SER A 68 -35.99 -13.97 -10.11
N LEU A 69 -36.44 -12.74 -10.39
CA LEU A 69 -35.58 -11.60 -10.75
C LEU A 69 -35.46 -10.55 -9.65
N MET A 70 -36.54 -10.32 -8.91
CA MET A 70 -36.62 -9.39 -7.79
C MET A 70 -37.88 -9.68 -6.97
N ALA A 71 -37.90 -9.26 -5.72
CA ALA A 71 -39.08 -9.18 -4.90
C ALA A 71 -39.33 -7.72 -4.50
N ILE A 72 -40.60 -7.33 -4.44
CA ILE A 72 -41.05 -5.99 -4.10
C ILE A 72 -41.98 -6.16 -2.90
N ASN A 73 -41.65 -5.52 -1.79
CA ASN A 73 -42.59 -5.43 -0.68
C ASN A 73 -43.60 -4.32 -1.01
N PRO A 74 -44.88 -4.64 -1.25
CA PRO A 74 -45.87 -3.64 -1.68
C PRO A 74 -46.23 -2.63 -0.58
N ASP A 75 -46.03 -2.99 0.70
CA ASP A 75 -46.37 -2.13 1.85
C ASP A 75 -45.27 -1.08 2.12
N THR A 76 -44.02 -1.43 1.84
CA THR A 76 -42.85 -0.58 2.14
C THR A 76 -42.16 -0.02 0.90
N GLY A 77 -42.49 -0.51 -0.30
CA GLY A 77 -41.85 -0.12 -1.56
C GLY A 77 -40.41 -0.61 -1.72
N VAL A 78 -39.92 -1.42 -0.79
CA VAL A 78 -38.55 -1.95 -0.82
C VAL A 78 -38.44 -3.01 -1.92
N VAL A 79 -37.45 -2.85 -2.80
CA VAL A 79 -37.08 -3.83 -3.83
C VAL A 79 -35.86 -4.62 -3.35
N THR A 80 -35.98 -5.94 -3.35
CA THR A 80 -34.87 -6.86 -3.07
C THR A 80 -34.60 -7.70 -4.32
N THR A 81 -33.33 -7.83 -4.70
CA THR A 81 -32.96 -8.78 -5.75
C THR A 81 -32.63 -10.13 -5.11
N PRO A 82 -33.14 -11.27 -5.61
CA PRO A 82 -32.70 -12.57 -5.17
C PRO A 82 -31.18 -12.63 -5.33
N ALA A 83 -30.49 -12.98 -4.24
CA ALA A 83 -29.09 -13.34 -4.30
C ALA A 83 -29.00 -14.58 -5.20
N THR A 84 -28.68 -14.40 -6.49
CA THR A 84 -28.46 -15.53 -7.39
C THR A 84 -27.31 -16.36 -6.82
N ALA A 85 -27.50 -17.67 -6.79
CA ALA A 85 -26.63 -18.67 -6.19
C ALA A 85 -25.21 -18.78 -6.79
N LEU A 86 -24.68 -17.75 -7.44
CA LEU A 86 -23.24 -17.65 -7.69
C LEU A 86 -22.44 -17.48 -6.40
N ASN A 87 -23.08 -17.20 -5.26
CA ASN A 87 -22.35 -16.81 -4.07
C ASN A 87 -22.92 -17.32 -2.74
N ALA A 88 -24.01 -18.07 -2.61
CA ALA A 88 -24.41 -18.56 -1.27
C ALA A 88 -23.54 -19.74 -0.78
N GLU A 89 -23.28 -20.72 -1.64
CA GLU A 89 -22.37 -21.83 -1.31
C GLU A 89 -20.90 -21.41 -1.37
N ALA A 90 -20.55 -20.47 -2.27
CA ALA A 90 -19.21 -19.87 -2.29
C ALA A 90 -19.00 -18.89 -1.12
N LEU A 91 -20.03 -18.19 -0.62
CA LEU A 91 -19.93 -17.27 0.54
C LEU A 91 -20.33 -17.92 1.88
N GLY A 92 -20.55 -19.24 1.96
CA GLY A 92 -20.95 -19.90 3.22
C GLY A 92 -22.25 -19.37 3.84
N GLY A 93 -23.19 -18.88 3.03
CA GLY A 93 -24.46 -18.32 3.47
C GLY A 93 -24.44 -16.84 3.86
N GLN A 94 -23.39 -16.09 3.50
CA GLN A 94 -23.20 -14.69 3.91
C GLN A 94 -23.44 -13.68 2.77
N ALA A 95 -23.59 -12.40 3.13
CA ALA A 95 -23.80 -11.30 2.19
C ALA A 95 -22.54 -10.97 1.36
N PRO A 96 -22.64 -10.35 0.17
CA PRO A 96 -21.53 -10.15 -0.77
C PRO A 96 -20.30 -9.40 -0.24
N ALA A 97 -20.45 -8.62 0.84
CA ALA A 97 -19.35 -7.91 1.50
C ALA A 97 -18.44 -8.83 2.35
N TYR A 98 -18.87 -10.07 2.63
CA TYR A 98 -18.19 -11.05 3.51
C TYR A 98 -16.85 -11.58 2.97
N TYR A 99 -16.51 -11.32 1.70
CA TYR A 99 -15.26 -11.80 1.07
C TYR A 99 -14.20 -10.71 0.87
N LEU A 100 -14.41 -9.52 1.44
CA LEU A 100 -13.48 -8.39 1.30
C LEU A 100 -12.72 -8.04 2.59
N ASP A 101 -13.07 -8.61 3.74
CA ASP A 101 -12.32 -8.44 5.00
C ASP A 101 -11.35 -9.58 5.27
N ALA A 102 -10.21 -9.26 5.89
CA ALA A 102 -9.13 -10.21 6.15
C ALA A 102 -9.53 -11.31 7.15
N ASP A 103 -10.56 -11.08 7.96
CA ASP A 103 -11.07 -12.01 8.96
C ASP A 103 -11.79 -13.22 8.35
N ASN A 104 -12.46 -13.02 7.22
CA ASN A 104 -13.32 -14.03 6.60
C ASN A 104 -12.71 -14.67 5.35
N HIS A 105 -11.59 -14.13 4.86
CA HIS A 105 -10.89 -14.74 3.73
C HIS A 105 -10.12 -15.99 4.20
N ALA A 106 -10.58 -17.15 3.75
CA ALA A 106 -9.96 -18.43 4.07
C ALA A 106 -8.49 -18.45 3.66
N TYR A 107 -7.63 -18.87 4.58
CA TYR A 107 -6.19 -18.99 4.37
C TYR A 107 -5.70 -20.32 4.93
N SER A 108 -4.74 -20.95 4.25
CA SER A 108 -4.05 -22.13 4.76
C SER A 108 -2.58 -21.81 4.99
N GLY A 109 -2.20 -21.72 6.26
CA GLY A 109 -0.81 -21.49 6.67
C GLY A 109 0.07 -22.73 6.67
N THR A 110 -0.44 -23.90 6.25
CA THR A 110 0.25 -25.19 6.35
C THR A 110 1.60 -25.19 5.63
N THR A 111 1.71 -24.51 4.49
CA THR A 111 2.97 -24.41 3.73
C THR A 111 4.04 -23.58 4.44
N VAL A 112 3.63 -22.60 5.26
CA VAL A 112 4.55 -21.68 5.96
C VAL A 112 4.68 -22.00 7.46
N GLY A 113 4.07 -23.11 7.92
CA GLY A 113 4.15 -23.54 9.32
C GLY A 113 3.36 -22.68 10.30
N LEU A 114 2.41 -21.85 9.81
CA LEU A 114 1.55 -21.02 10.65
C LEU A 114 0.21 -21.72 10.88
N SER A 115 -0.30 -21.68 12.10
CA SER A 115 -1.58 -22.32 12.49
C SER A 115 -2.83 -21.49 12.12
N ALA A 116 -2.67 -20.43 11.32
CA ALA A 116 -3.76 -19.52 10.96
C ALA A 116 -4.71 -20.13 9.93
N SER A 117 -6.01 -19.92 10.14
CA SER A 117 -7.12 -20.34 9.27
C SER A 117 -7.74 -19.20 8.44
N ASN A 118 -7.34 -17.96 8.71
CA ASN A 118 -7.74 -16.76 7.97
C ASN A 118 -6.55 -15.81 7.76
N VAL A 119 -6.73 -14.80 6.91
CA VAL A 119 -5.66 -13.85 6.56
C VAL A 119 -5.25 -13.01 7.78
N GLN A 120 -6.18 -12.58 8.62
CA GLN A 120 -5.85 -11.80 9.82
C GLN A 120 -4.97 -12.60 10.80
N GLY A 121 -5.31 -13.85 11.10
CA GLY A 121 -4.50 -14.71 11.94
C GLY A 121 -3.12 -15.00 11.34
N ALA A 122 -3.00 -15.02 10.01
CA ALA A 122 -1.71 -15.17 9.33
C ALA A 122 -0.83 -13.92 9.49
N ILE A 123 -1.43 -12.73 9.41
CA ILE A 123 -0.77 -11.44 9.63
C ILE A 123 -0.29 -11.34 11.08
N ASP A 124 -1.13 -11.70 12.04
CA ASP A 124 -0.80 -11.66 13.47
C ASP A 124 0.36 -12.60 13.79
N ALA A 125 0.32 -13.83 13.27
CA ALA A 125 1.39 -14.81 13.48
C ALA A 125 2.71 -14.38 12.82
N LEU A 126 2.66 -13.74 11.65
CA LEU A 126 3.86 -13.17 11.02
C LEU A 126 4.44 -12.00 11.82
N ALA A 127 3.59 -11.12 12.36
CA ALA A 127 4.02 -10.00 13.19
C ALA A 127 4.74 -10.47 14.46
N GLU A 128 4.20 -11.51 15.13
CA GLU A 128 4.83 -12.13 16.29
C GLU A 128 6.19 -12.78 15.94
N ALA A 129 6.27 -13.49 14.81
CA ALA A 129 7.51 -14.11 14.34
C ALA A 129 8.60 -13.06 14.03
N LEU A 130 8.23 -11.92 13.45
CA LEU A 130 9.14 -10.81 13.17
C LEU A 130 9.63 -10.13 14.45
N GLY A 131 8.76 -9.92 15.43
CA GLY A 131 9.13 -9.41 16.75
C GLY A 131 10.15 -10.30 17.45
N THR A 132 9.90 -11.61 17.47
CA THR A 132 10.82 -12.60 18.04
C THR A 132 12.18 -12.60 17.35
N GLN A 133 12.22 -12.47 16.01
CA GLN A 133 13.47 -12.39 15.26
C GLN A 133 14.26 -11.11 15.57
N ALA A 134 13.58 -9.98 15.72
CA ALA A 134 14.21 -8.71 16.08
C ALA A 134 14.89 -8.79 17.46
N GLU A 135 14.20 -9.36 18.46
CA GLU A 135 14.76 -9.60 19.79
C GLU A 135 15.95 -10.56 19.75
N ALA A 136 15.84 -11.64 18.96
CA ALA A 136 16.93 -12.60 18.79
C ALA A 136 18.17 -11.95 18.15
N LEU A 137 18.00 -11.09 17.14
CA LEU A 137 19.10 -10.37 16.51
C LEU A 137 19.73 -9.33 17.45
N GLY A 138 18.91 -8.60 18.21
CA GLY A 138 19.39 -7.69 19.26
C GLY A 138 20.21 -8.41 20.33
N SER A 139 19.75 -9.58 20.76
CA SER A 139 20.44 -10.42 21.76
C SER A 139 21.73 -11.08 21.23
N LYS A 140 21.81 -11.32 19.90
CA LYS A 140 23.03 -11.86 19.26
C LYS A 140 24.20 -10.87 19.27
N ILE A 141 23.94 -9.57 19.35
CA ILE A 141 24.99 -8.59 19.64
C ILE A 141 25.27 -8.67 21.14
N SER A 142 26.20 -9.56 21.52
CA SER A 142 26.54 -9.75 22.93
C SER A 142 27.00 -8.43 23.55
N SER A 143 26.41 -8.05 24.68
CA SER A 143 26.88 -6.90 25.48
C SER A 143 28.35 -7.03 25.92
N SER A 144 28.91 -8.24 25.85
CA SER A 144 30.33 -8.51 26.14
C SER A 144 31.29 -8.07 25.03
N ILE A 145 30.80 -7.68 23.84
CA ILE A 145 31.67 -7.11 22.80
C ILE A 145 32.10 -5.68 23.11
N ILE A 146 31.46 -5.02 24.08
CA ILE A 146 31.88 -3.72 24.60
C ILE A 146 32.29 -3.90 26.05
N SER A 147 33.53 -3.53 26.37
CA SER A 147 34.00 -3.53 27.76
C SER A 147 33.30 -2.46 28.59
N ALA A 148 33.38 -2.57 29.93
CA ALA A 148 32.89 -1.53 30.84
C ALA A 148 33.53 -0.14 30.63
N ARG A 149 34.67 -0.06 29.91
CA ARG A 149 35.33 1.20 29.54
C ARG A 149 34.89 1.75 28.18
N GLY A 150 34.00 1.05 27.47
CA GLY A 150 33.56 1.39 26.11
C GLY A 150 34.45 0.86 24.99
N ASP A 151 35.51 0.11 25.31
CA ASP A 151 36.38 -0.54 24.31
C ASP A 151 35.63 -1.66 23.57
N ILE A 152 35.93 -1.86 22.29
CA ILE A 152 35.44 -3.01 21.52
C ILE A 152 36.34 -4.23 21.80
N ILE A 153 35.73 -5.38 22.07
CA ILE A 153 36.42 -6.66 22.18
C ILE A 153 36.35 -7.35 20.82
N ALA A 154 37.49 -7.42 20.12
CA ALA A 154 37.63 -8.09 18.83
C ALA A 154 38.43 -9.40 18.97
N GLY A 155 38.32 -10.28 17.98
CA GLY A 155 39.19 -11.47 17.90
C GLY A 155 40.61 -11.07 17.48
N GLY A 156 41.62 -11.46 18.26
CA GLY A 156 43.02 -11.38 17.86
C GLY A 156 43.40 -12.47 16.86
N GLN A 157 44.44 -12.24 16.06
CA GLN A 157 44.98 -13.24 15.12
C GLN A 157 45.51 -14.50 15.81
N ASP A 158 45.79 -14.42 17.11
CA ASP A 158 46.20 -15.53 17.98
C ASP A 158 45.00 -16.31 18.58
N GLY A 159 43.76 -15.98 18.15
CA GLY A 159 42.54 -16.60 18.67
C GLY A 159 42.14 -16.12 20.07
N LYS A 160 42.83 -15.10 20.63
CA LYS A 160 42.50 -14.54 21.94
C LYS A 160 41.72 -13.23 21.80
N PRO A 161 40.88 -12.87 22.77
CA PRO A 161 40.24 -11.56 22.77
C PRO A 161 41.28 -10.42 22.81
N LYS A 162 41.20 -9.51 21.84
CA LYS A 162 41.96 -8.26 21.79
C LYS A 162 41.03 -7.09 22.07
N ARG A 163 41.48 -6.18 22.93
CA ARG A 163 40.77 -4.93 23.21
C ARG A 163 41.18 -3.87 22.19
N LEU A 164 40.19 -3.26 21.55
CA LEU A 164 40.34 -2.06 20.74
C LEU A 164 39.80 -0.90 21.56
N ALA A 165 40.69 -0.02 22.00
CA ALA A 165 40.30 1.13 22.80
C ALA A 165 39.25 1.97 22.05
N ARG A 166 38.29 2.54 22.77
CA ARG A 166 37.22 3.39 22.21
C ARG A 166 37.72 4.59 21.38
N GLY A 167 39.01 4.92 21.48
CA GLY A 167 39.58 6.16 20.94
C GLY A 167 39.20 7.37 21.77
N SER A 168 39.73 8.52 21.38
CA SER A 168 39.31 9.83 21.88
C SER A 168 38.05 10.30 21.15
N GLU A 169 37.31 11.25 21.74
CA GLU A 169 36.17 11.88 21.06
C GLU A 169 36.61 12.48 19.72
N GLY A 170 35.80 12.27 18.68
CA GLY A 170 36.09 12.71 17.31
C GLY A 170 36.84 11.70 16.46
N GLN A 171 37.33 10.59 17.03
CA GLN A 171 37.93 9.49 16.25
C GLN A 171 36.86 8.54 15.69
N THR A 172 37.17 7.93 14.56
CA THR A 172 36.31 6.96 13.86
C THR A 172 37.00 5.59 13.78
N LEU A 173 36.21 4.54 13.58
CA LEU A 173 36.74 3.20 13.33
C LEU A 173 37.06 3.04 11.85
N SER A 174 38.27 2.57 11.54
CA SER A 174 38.71 2.28 10.18
C SER A 174 39.47 0.96 10.13
N TRP A 175 39.64 0.42 8.93
CA TRP A 175 40.52 -0.71 8.66
C TRP A 175 41.91 -0.18 8.29
N ASP A 176 42.97 -0.78 8.83
CA ASP A 176 44.34 -0.55 8.37
C ASP A 176 44.65 -1.37 7.10
N GLU A 177 45.82 -1.13 6.48
CA GLU A 177 46.26 -1.85 5.27
C GLU A 177 46.45 -3.36 5.48
N SER A 178 46.57 -3.78 6.74
CA SER A 178 46.69 -5.19 7.14
C SER A 178 45.33 -5.83 7.47
N GLY A 179 44.23 -5.10 7.29
CA GLY A 179 42.88 -5.59 7.58
C GLY A 179 42.55 -5.67 9.06
N ASN A 180 43.25 -4.95 9.94
CA ASN A 180 42.89 -4.82 11.34
C ASN A 180 41.98 -3.61 11.55
N LEU A 181 41.05 -3.73 12.49
CA LEU A 181 40.24 -2.61 12.94
C LEU A 181 41.06 -1.71 13.87
N ILE A 182 41.09 -0.41 13.57
CA ILE A 182 41.82 0.62 14.31
C ILE A 182 40.94 1.87 14.53
N THR A 183 41.27 2.69 15.52
CA THR A 183 40.69 4.02 15.70
C THR A 183 41.59 5.06 15.03
N VAL A 184 41.02 5.90 14.18
CA VAL A 184 41.74 6.94 13.42
C VAL A 184 41.05 8.28 13.57
N ASP A 185 41.82 9.36 13.43
CA ASP A 185 41.23 10.66 13.19
C ASP A 185 40.52 10.64 11.83
N PRO A 186 39.31 11.21 11.70
CA PRO A 186 38.63 11.30 10.41
C PRO A 186 39.52 12.05 9.41
N PRO A 187 39.45 11.71 8.10
CA PRO A 187 40.21 12.42 7.08
C PRO A 187 39.99 13.93 7.23
N LYS A 188 41.07 14.71 7.31
CA LYS A 188 41.04 16.18 7.44
C LYS A 188 40.56 16.87 6.16
N ASP A 189 40.05 16.11 5.20
CA ASP A 189 39.68 16.61 3.90
C ASP A 189 38.56 17.65 4.08
N TYR A 190 38.89 18.89 3.71
CA TYR A 190 38.04 20.09 3.60
C TYR A 190 37.99 21.10 4.75
N MET A 191 38.82 21.01 5.78
CA MET A 191 39.05 22.17 6.66
C MET A 191 40.54 22.50 6.70
N TRP A 192 40.92 23.58 6.02
CA TRP A 192 42.21 24.22 6.23
C TRP A 192 42.22 24.76 7.66
N THR A 193 42.62 23.92 8.61
CA THR A 193 42.53 24.24 10.04
C THR A 193 43.58 25.24 10.51
N ALA A 194 44.56 25.56 9.67
CA ALA A 194 45.53 26.61 9.92
C ALA A 194 46.03 27.24 8.61
N VAL A 195 46.42 28.53 8.70
CA VAL A 195 47.13 29.24 7.61
C VAL A 195 48.46 28.56 7.25
N SER A 196 49.05 27.77 8.17
CA SER A 196 50.24 26.96 7.89
C SER A 196 50.01 25.92 6.81
N ASP A 197 48.82 25.32 6.76
CA ASP A 197 48.48 24.32 5.74
C ASP A 197 48.37 25.03 4.38
N TRP A 198 47.84 26.26 4.36
CA TRP A 198 47.81 27.20 3.21
C TRP A 198 49.18 27.58 2.72
N LEU A 199 50.07 27.90 3.65
CA LEU A 199 51.44 28.22 3.34
C LEU A 199 52.23 27.02 2.83
N ALA A 200 51.94 25.80 3.28
CA ALA A 200 52.59 24.59 2.75
C ALA A 200 52.13 24.24 1.34
N ALA A 201 50.86 24.48 1.00
CA ALA A 201 50.31 24.21 -0.33
C ALA A 201 50.66 25.28 -1.37
N PHE A 202 50.82 26.55 -0.96
CA PHE A 202 51.01 27.68 -1.88
C PHE A 202 52.27 28.53 -1.62
N GLY A 203 53.07 28.24 -0.60
CA GLY A 203 54.26 29.02 -0.19
C GLY A 203 55.44 29.02 -1.16
N GLY A 204 55.22 28.59 -2.40
CA GLY A 204 56.12 28.75 -3.54
C GLY A 204 55.39 28.78 -4.88
N ALA A 205 54.06 29.01 -4.88
CA ALA A 205 53.27 28.97 -6.10
C ALA A 205 53.54 30.20 -6.96
N SER A 206 54.08 29.96 -8.15
CA SER A 206 53.90 30.85 -9.29
C SER A 206 52.52 30.58 -9.87
N PHE A 207 51.80 31.63 -10.28
CA PHE A 207 50.61 31.46 -11.08
C PHE A 207 50.75 32.27 -12.36
N GLU A 208 50.49 31.61 -13.49
CA GLU A 208 50.44 32.25 -14.79
C GLU A 208 49.05 32.87 -14.95
N ALA A 209 49.00 34.16 -15.25
CA ALA A 209 47.76 34.81 -15.63
C ALA A 209 47.94 35.57 -16.94
N THR A 210 46.97 35.41 -17.83
CA THR A 210 46.92 36.11 -19.11
C THR A 210 46.24 37.45 -18.92
N GLY A 211 46.90 38.53 -19.32
CA GLY A 211 46.32 39.87 -19.33
C GLY A 211 45.16 39.97 -20.32
N LEU A 212 44.35 41.03 -20.20
CA LEU A 212 43.26 41.33 -21.14
C LEU A 212 43.76 41.58 -22.58
N ASP A 213 45.07 41.83 -22.74
CA ASP A 213 45.81 42.00 -23.98
C ASP A 213 46.35 40.67 -24.56
N GLY A 214 46.17 39.55 -23.88
CA GLY A 214 46.69 38.24 -24.27
C GLY A 214 48.13 37.97 -23.84
N THR A 215 48.80 38.92 -23.16
CA THR A 215 50.17 38.74 -22.68
C THR A 215 50.17 37.84 -21.44
N MET A 216 51.01 36.80 -21.41
CA MET A 216 51.17 35.93 -20.23
C MET A 216 52.12 36.59 -19.23
N TYR A 217 51.70 36.66 -17.97
CA TYR A 217 52.51 37.15 -16.87
C TYR A 217 52.72 36.04 -15.84
N ASP A 218 53.98 35.77 -15.51
CA ASP A 218 54.34 34.92 -14.36
C ASP A 218 54.30 35.80 -13.10
N TYR A 219 53.29 35.57 -12.26
CA TYR A 219 53.18 36.23 -10.96
C TYR A 219 53.80 35.35 -9.89
N ARG A 220 54.82 35.89 -9.23
CA ARG A 220 55.44 35.26 -8.06
C ARG A 220 55.00 35.98 -6.80
N ILE A 221 54.34 35.25 -5.91
CA ILE A 221 54.03 35.75 -4.58
C ILE A 221 55.32 35.69 -3.75
N LEU A 222 55.99 36.82 -3.59
CA LEU A 222 57.13 36.96 -2.68
C LEU A 222 56.61 37.40 -1.32
N LEU A 223 56.54 36.45 -0.39
CA LEU A 223 56.21 36.72 1.00
C LEU A 223 57.42 37.38 1.68
N GLN A 224 57.32 38.66 2.02
CA GLN A 224 58.37 39.39 2.74
C GLN A 224 57.85 39.82 4.11
N ASN A 225 58.68 39.63 5.16
CA ASN A 225 58.40 40.02 6.55
C ASN A 225 57.12 39.41 7.15
N VAL A 226 57.10 38.07 7.28
CA VAL A 226 56.07 37.39 8.08
C VAL A 226 56.38 37.60 9.58
N SER A 227 55.74 38.58 10.21
CA SER A 227 55.77 38.74 11.66
C SER A 227 54.55 38.05 12.27
N LEU A 228 54.78 36.88 12.86
CA LEU A 228 53.75 36.18 13.64
C LEU A 228 53.74 36.76 15.07
N SER A 229 52.94 37.79 15.31
CA SER A 229 52.64 38.24 16.68
C SER A 229 51.14 38.09 16.98
N GLY A 230 50.78 37.06 17.74
CA GLY A 230 49.41 36.83 18.21
C GLY A 230 48.47 36.19 17.18
N SER A 231 47.17 36.20 17.50
CA SER A 231 46.09 35.48 16.79
C SER A 231 45.71 36.03 15.41
N ALA A 232 46.43 37.03 14.90
CA ALA A 232 46.18 37.63 13.60
C ALA A 232 47.52 37.85 12.87
N ALA A 233 47.75 37.08 11.82
CA ALA A 233 48.84 37.33 10.89
C ALA A 233 48.39 38.42 9.91
N ILE A 234 48.99 39.62 9.98
CA ILE A 234 48.82 40.63 8.94
C ILE A 234 49.77 40.27 7.82
N LEU A 235 49.23 39.79 6.71
CA LEU A 235 49.99 39.43 5.51
C LEU A 235 50.16 40.66 4.62
N HIS A 236 51.35 41.26 4.61
CA HIS A 236 51.74 42.19 3.54
C HIS A 236 52.36 41.38 2.40
N ALA A 237 51.56 41.08 1.37
CA ALA A 237 52.07 40.49 0.15
C ALA A 237 52.49 41.60 -0.82
N LEU A 238 53.75 41.59 -1.25
CA LEU A 238 54.22 42.39 -2.38
C LEU A 238 54.12 41.52 -3.63
N ILE A 239 53.19 41.85 -4.53
CA ILE A 239 53.05 41.14 -5.81
C ILE A 239 54.03 41.79 -6.79
N GLY A 240 55.11 41.09 -7.10
CA GLY A 240 56.02 41.44 -8.20
C GLY A 240 55.53 40.79 -9.49
N HIS A 241 55.50 41.54 -10.59
CA HIS A 241 55.22 40.99 -11.93
C HIS A 241 56.46 41.14 -12.82
N GLY A 242 56.79 40.08 -13.54
CA GLY A 242 57.77 40.11 -14.64
C GLY A 242 57.05 39.78 -15.93
N ALA A 243 57.21 40.61 -16.96
CA ALA A 243 56.80 40.22 -18.31
C ALA A 243 57.83 39.21 -18.84
N THR A 244 57.36 38.06 -19.31
CA THR A 244 58.17 37.09 -20.06
C THR A 244 58.04 37.35 -21.55
#